data_AF-A0A935Y4F1-F1
#
_entry.id   AF-A0A935Y4F1-F1
#
_cell.length_a   1.000
_cell.length_b   1.000
_cell.length_c   1.000
_cell.angle_alpha   90.00
_cell.angle_beta   90.00
_cell.angle_gamma   90.00
#
_symmetry.space_group_name_H-M   'P 1'
#
loop_
_entity.id
_entity.type
_entity.pdbx_description
1 polymer ?
#
loop_
_entity_poly.entity_id
_entity_poly.type
_entity_poly.pdbx_seq_one_letter_code
_entity_poly.pdbx_strand_id
1 'polypeptide(L)'
;MKYDSTEFYGPVDQPMDVEVFVLDQPLDISNVYYANHKASASKKLGGLYGFVPNGRDSIEVQLVNQTVKLAPQLRMRLDTALFMSMLRSYPDTVYNSADYFVKAFPGIAVRPANSKSVISVNPTNIDSKVTIYYKATVDSVIQSQFEFIISTSSVQIPYFDHQTVGSYSEPFEKNTEKGDSLIYINSGIGTDAQIIIPYDTFLQKRFINYAVLEFYSVELPGDNINVYKPIRYFNLDDLSSGKPETVIDLARANAAGGGVFSELFYHLYFGSVPEEVIGTNPKVYKYKLNITSHFKENYRLRKDLNLRLSPLFKTSSANRSVLGGTQHSLYPMKIKVTYSE
;
A
#
# COMPACT_ATOMS: atom_id res chain seq x y z
N MET A 1 -7.42 -14.15 -8.91
CA MET A 1 -6.76 -12.86 -8.64
C MET A 1 -5.33 -13.12 -8.20
N LYS A 2 -4.36 -12.68 -8.99
CA LYS A 2 -2.94 -12.86 -8.72
C LYS A 2 -2.56 -12.21 -7.38
N TYR A 3 -1.87 -12.95 -6.51
CA TYR A 3 -1.28 -12.34 -5.32
C TYR A 3 -0.09 -11.46 -5.66
N ASP A 4 0.04 -10.38 -4.90
CA ASP A 4 1.28 -9.63 -4.73
C ASP A 4 1.88 -9.97 -3.35
N SER A 5 2.68 -11.03 -3.30
CA SER A 5 3.13 -11.64 -2.04
C SER A 5 4.11 -10.77 -1.24
N THR A 6 4.68 -9.73 -1.84
CA THR A 6 5.63 -8.82 -1.17
C THR A 6 4.93 -7.88 -0.19
N GLU A 7 3.64 -7.59 -0.42
CA GLU A 7 2.83 -6.66 0.38
C GLU A 7 1.79 -7.38 1.26
N PHE A 8 2.00 -8.67 1.54
CA PHE A 8 1.25 -9.39 2.56
C PHE A 8 1.62 -8.86 3.96
N TYR A 9 0.61 -8.64 4.80
CA TYR A 9 0.81 -7.97 6.08
C TYR A 9 0.01 -8.61 7.23
N GLY A 10 0.65 -8.81 8.38
CA GLY A 10 0.02 -9.46 9.54
C GLY A 10 0.09 -11.00 9.50
N PRO A 11 -0.67 -11.70 10.36
CA PRO A 11 -0.65 -13.16 10.49
C PRO A 11 -1.37 -13.86 9.32
N VAL A 12 -0.74 -13.86 8.15
CA VAL A 12 -1.28 -14.42 6.90
C VAL A 12 -1.32 -15.95 6.85
N ASP A 13 -0.77 -16.62 7.85
CA ASP A 13 -0.85 -18.07 8.06
C ASP A 13 -2.15 -18.49 8.77
N GLN A 14 -2.97 -17.52 9.19
CA GLN A 14 -4.25 -17.77 9.84
C GLN A 14 -5.40 -17.85 8.80
N PRO A 15 -6.46 -18.63 9.09
CA PRO A 15 -7.65 -18.65 8.27
C PRO A 15 -8.30 -17.26 8.15
N MET A 16 -8.78 -16.94 6.97
CA MET A 16 -9.56 -15.74 6.70
C MET A 16 -10.75 -16.02 5.79
N ASP A 17 -11.70 -15.10 5.84
CA ASP A 17 -12.91 -15.11 5.04
C ASP A 17 -12.91 -13.89 4.11
N VAL A 18 -13.19 -14.12 2.83
CA VAL A 18 -13.32 -13.07 1.83
C VAL A 18 -14.65 -13.24 1.12
N GLU A 19 -15.33 -12.13 0.88
CA GLU A 19 -16.61 -12.10 0.18
C GLU A 19 -16.55 -11.17 -1.03
N VAL A 20 -17.36 -11.49 -2.04
CA VAL A 20 -17.52 -10.70 -3.25
C VAL A 20 -18.93 -10.19 -3.33
N PHE A 21 -19.07 -8.92 -3.65
CA PHE A 21 -20.34 -8.24 -3.85
C PHE A 21 -20.35 -7.58 -5.22
N VAL A 22 -21.52 -7.47 -5.83
CA VAL A 22 -21.72 -6.62 -7.01
C VAL A 22 -21.81 -5.17 -6.55
N LEU A 23 -21.15 -4.27 -7.29
CA LEU A 23 -21.28 -2.83 -7.04
C LEU A 23 -22.69 -2.35 -7.40
N ASP A 24 -23.26 -1.48 -6.57
CA ASP A 24 -24.62 -0.96 -6.77
C ASP A 24 -24.67 0.11 -7.87
N GLN A 25 -23.53 0.76 -8.17
CA GLN A 25 -23.38 1.81 -9.18
C GLN A 25 -22.01 1.71 -9.87
N PRO A 26 -21.90 2.04 -11.17
CA PRO A 26 -20.63 2.00 -11.89
C PRO A 26 -19.66 3.06 -11.36
N LEU A 27 -18.37 2.75 -11.43
CA LEU A 27 -17.31 3.71 -11.16
C LEU A 27 -16.86 4.35 -12.48
N ASP A 28 -16.78 5.68 -12.49
CA ASP A 28 -16.30 6.47 -13.63
C ASP A 28 -14.76 6.64 -13.59
N ILE A 29 -14.08 6.33 -14.68
CA ILE A 29 -12.63 6.46 -14.83
C ILE A 29 -12.13 7.91 -14.81
N SER A 30 -13.00 8.87 -15.12
CA SER A 30 -12.67 10.30 -15.08
C SER A 30 -12.71 10.89 -13.66
N ASN A 31 -13.30 10.16 -12.70
CA ASN A 31 -13.39 10.61 -11.31
C ASN A 31 -12.14 10.23 -10.51
N VAL A 32 -11.78 11.10 -9.58
CA VAL A 32 -10.76 10.83 -8.55
C VAL A 32 -11.43 10.17 -7.35
N TYR A 33 -10.98 8.97 -7.00
CA TYR A 33 -11.41 8.27 -5.79
C TYR A 33 -10.28 8.24 -4.77
N TYR A 34 -10.59 8.66 -3.56
CA TYR A 34 -9.67 8.57 -2.43
C TYR A 34 -9.80 7.22 -1.73
N ALA A 35 -8.76 6.81 -1.00
CA ALA A 35 -8.69 5.51 -0.33
C ALA A 35 -9.71 5.31 0.82
N ASN A 36 -10.44 6.36 1.22
CA ASN A 36 -11.57 6.31 2.15
C ASN A 36 -12.94 6.24 1.44
N HIS A 37 -12.97 6.23 0.10
CA HIS A 37 -14.21 6.09 -0.66
C HIS A 37 -14.72 4.65 -0.58
N LYS A 38 -15.85 4.45 0.09
CA LYS A 38 -16.53 3.16 0.17
C LYS A 38 -17.58 3.05 -0.94
N ALA A 39 -17.29 2.29 -1.98
CA ALA A 39 -18.29 1.97 -3.00
C ALA A 39 -19.43 1.14 -2.39
N SER A 40 -20.67 1.46 -2.77
CA SER A 40 -21.84 0.71 -2.31
C SER A 40 -21.91 -0.64 -3.03
N ALA A 41 -22.06 -1.71 -2.25
CA ALA A 41 -22.09 -3.08 -2.74
C ALA A 41 -22.95 -3.95 -1.82
N SER A 42 -24.22 -4.10 -2.19
CA SER A 42 -25.23 -4.75 -1.34
C SER A 42 -25.41 -6.23 -1.66
N LYS A 43 -25.24 -6.61 -2.93
CA LYS A 43 -25.59 -7.95 -3.43
C LYS A 43 -24.40 -8.89 -3.43
N LYS A 44 -24.39 -9.84 -2.49
CA LYS A 44 -23.35 -10.87 -2.41
C LYS A 44 -23.34 -11.75 -3.65
N LEU A 45 -22.17 -11.91 -4.25
CA LEU A 45 -21.92 -12.72 -5.45
C LEU A 45 -21.13 -13.98 -5.14
N GLY A 46 -20.45 -14.06 -3.99
CA GLY A 46 -19.68 -15.24 -3.61
C GLY A 46 -18.90 -15.04 -2.32
N GLY A 47 -18.21 -16.09 -1.90
CA GLY A 47 -17.33 -16.04 -0.74
C GLY A 47 -16.40 -17.24 -0.67
N LEU A 48 -15.32 -17.06 0.08
CA LEU A 48 -14.32 -18.07 0.40
C LEU A 48 -14.07 -17.99 1.90
N TYR A 49 -14.31 -19.09 2.61
CA TYR A 49 -14.33 -19.14 4.07
C TYR A 49 -13.27 -20.09 4.61
N GLY A 50 -12.62 -19.69 5.71
CA GLY A 50 -11.62 -20.47 6.41
C GLY A 50 -10.38 -20.79 5.56
N PHE A 51 -10.09 -20.00 4.53
CA PHE A 51 -8.94 -20.27 3.68
C PHE A 51 -7.68 -19.64 4.27
N VAL A 52 -6.55 -20.31 4.06
CA VAL A 52 -5.22 -19.79 4.43
C VAL A 52 -4.51 -19.36 3.14
N PRO A 53 -4.17 -18.07 2.97
CA PRO A 53 -3.43 -17.61 1.79
C PRO A 53 -2.10 -18.33 1.64
N ASN A 54 -1.89 -18.95 0.48
CA ASN A 54 -0.58 -19.48 0.10
C ASN A 54 0.06 -18.54 -0.93
N GLY A 55 1.08 -17.79 -0.50
CA GLY A 55 1.85 -16.89 -1.36
C GLY A 55 3.09 -17.53 -2.00
N ARG A 56 3.39 -18.80 -1.70
CA ARG A 56 4.65 -19.46 -2.08
C ARG A 56 4.47 -20.53 -3.14
N ASP A 57 3.42 -21.34 -3.03
CA ASP A 57 3.22 -22.47 -3.93
C ASP A 57 2.40 -22.09 -5.16
N SER A 58 2.78 -22.67 -6.30
CA SER A 58 1.99 -22.62 -7.51
C SER A 58 0.67 -23.38 -7.31
N ILE A 59 -0.31 -23.08 -8.14
CA ILE A 59 -1.52 -23.87 -8.24
C ILE A 59 -1.60 -24.53 -9.61
N GLU A 60 -2.09 -25.76 -9.64
CA GLU A 60 -2.38 -26.46 -10.89
C GLU A 60 -3.80 -26.14 -11.34
N VAL A 61 -3.94 -25.72 -12.59
CA VAL A 61 -5.22 -25.44 -13.23
C VAL A 61 -5.35 -26.31 -14.45
N GLN A 62 -6.41 -27.12 -14.47
CA GLN A 62 -6.76 -27.90 -15.63
C GLN A 62 -7.48 -26.99 -16.63
N LEU A 63 -6.81 -26.73 -17.75
CA LEU A 63 -7.42 -26.16 -18.95
C LEU A 63 -7.88 -27.29 -19.86
N VAL A 64 -8.65 -26.94 -20.90
CA VAL A 64 -9.32 -27.87 -21.82
C VAL A 64 -8.41 -29.01 -22.32
N ASN A 65 -7.15 -28.70 -22.64
CA ASN A 65 -6.20 -29.66 -23.23
C ASN A 65 -4.87 -29.80 -22.46
N GLN A 66 -4.72 -29.13 -21.31
CA GLN A 66 -3.46 -29.13 -20.56
C GLN A 66 -3.66 -28.75 -19.10
N THR A 67 -2.79 -29.28 -18.23
CA THR A 67 -2.64 -28.76 -16.87
C THR A 67 -1.54 -27.71 -16.87
N VAL A 68 -1.88 -26.49 -16.47
CA VAL A 68 -0.92 -25.39 -16.33
C VAL A 68 -0.65 -25.09 -14.86
N LYS A 69 0.60 -24.80 -14.54
CA LYS A 69 0.98 -24.26 -13.24
C LYS A 69 0.89 -22.74 -13.29
N LEU A 70 -0.01 -22.18 -12.48
CA LEU A 70 -0.12 -20.75 -12.30
C LEU A 70 0.54 -20.35 -10.99
N ALA A 71 1.04 -19.13 -10.95
CA ALA A 71 1.55 -18.56 -9.72
C ALA A 71 0.44 -18.47 -8.64
N PRO A 72 0.81 -18.42 -7.35
CA PRO A 72 -0.16 -18.35 -6.27
C PRO A 72 -1.15 -17.18 -6.44
N GLN A 73 -2.43 -17.46 -6.20
CA GLN A 73 -3.55 -16.55 -6.43
C GLN A 73 -4.75 -16.83 -5.52
N LEU A 74 -5.53 -15.79 -5.25
CA LEU A 74 -6.84 -15.88 -4.61
C LEU A 74 -7.87 -16.36 -5.63
N ARG A 75 -8.49 -17.52 -5.37
CA ARG A 75 -9.57 -18.09 -6.18
C ARG A 75 -10.77 -18.39 -5.33
N MET A 76 -11.93 -17.96 -5.80
CA MET A 76 -13.20 -18.21 -5.15
C MET A 76 -14.27 -18.46 -6.20
N ARG A 77 -15.20 -19.34 -5.87
CA ARG A 77 -16.33 -19.63 -6.74
C ARG A 77 -17.41 -18.57 -6.50
N LEU A 78 -17.85 -17.95 -7.58
CA LEU A 78 -19.03 -17.08 -7.57
C LEU A 78 -20.30 -17.93 -7.62
N ASP A 79 -21.38 -17.40 -7.05
CA ASP A 79 -22.73 -17.95 -7.18
C ASP A 79 -23.10 -17.95 -8.67
N THR A 80 -23.03 -19.15 -9.24
CA THR A 80 -23.22 -19.36 -10.67
C THR A 80 -24.65 -19.06 -11.09
N ALA A 81 -25.64 -19.41 -10.26
CA ALA A 81 -27.04 -19.17 -10.57
C ALA A 81 -27.32 -17.66 -10.58
N LEU A 82 -26.84 -16.96 -9.57
CA LEU A 82 -27.00 -15.52 -9.45
C LEU A 82 -26.29 -14.77 -10.57
N PHE A 83 -25.00 -15.06 -10.80
CA PHE A 83 -24.21 -14.36 -11.82
C PHE A 83 -24.77 -14.59 -13.23
N MET A 84 -25.12 -15.84 -13.57
CA MET A 84 -25.71 -16.15 -14.87
C MET A 84 -27.10 -15.56 -15.04
N SER A 85 -27.90 -15.44 -13.97
CA SER A 85 -29.21 -14.76 -14.04
C SER A 85 -29.06 -13.27 -14.36
N MET A 86 -28.05 -12.59 -13.81
CA MET A 86 -27.75 -11.20 -14.14
C MET A 86 -27.36 -11.05 -15.61
N LEU A 87 -26.39 -11.84 -16.08
CA LEU A 87 -25.93 -11.77 -17.46
C LEU A 87 -27.07 -12.05 -18.45
N ARG A 88 -27.89 -13.06 -18.20
CA ARG A 88 -29.04 -13.38 -19.06
C ARG A 88 -30.16 -12.33 -19.02
N SER A 89 -30.20 -11.49 -18.00
CA SER A 89 -31.19 -10.41 -17.91
C SER A 89 -30.87 -9.19 -18.77
N TYR A 90 -29.62 -9.07 -19.24
CA TYR A 90 -29.20 -7.96 -20.07
C TYR A 90 -29.58 -8.18 -21.54
N PRO A 91 -30.00 -7.12 -22.26
CA PRO A 91 -30.21 -7.22 -23.70
C PRO A 91 -28.88 -7.44 -24.43
N ASP A 92 -28.90 -8.11 -25.58
CA ASP A 92 -27.70 -8.45 -26.36
C ASP A 92 -26.81 -7.24 -26.67
N THR A 93 -27.41 -6.05 -26.80
CA THR A 93 -26.69 -4.79 -27.02
C THR A 93 -25.66 -4.45 -25.94
N VAL A 94 -25.85 -4.95 -24.71
CA VAL A 94 -24.90 -4.76 -23.60
C VAL A 94 -23.55 -5.43 -23.90
N TYR A 95 -23.55 -6.51 -24.69
CA TYR A 95 -22.35 -7.26 -25.03
C TYR A 95 -21.61 -6.72 -26.26
N ASN A 96 -22.13 -5.68 -26.92
CA ASN A 96 -21.51 -5.09 -28.11
C ASN A 96 -20.26 -4.26 -27.80
N SER A 97 -20.10 -3.77 -26.57
CA SER A 97 -18.90 -3.02 -26.16
C SER A 97 -18.65 -3.13 -24.66
N ALA A 98 -17.38 -2.90 -24.26
CA ALA A 98 -17.01 -2.83 -22.85
C ALA A 98 -17.74 -1.70 -22.11
N ASP A 99 -17.95 -0.55 -22.77
CA ASP A 99 -18.65 0.60 -22.17
C ASP A 99 -20.12 0.29 -21.84
N TYR A 100 -20.81 -0.43 -22.73
CA TYR A 100 -22.18 -0.87 -22.47
C TYR A 100 -22.21 -1.94 -21.38
N PHE A 101 -21.23 -2.84 -21.36
CA PHE A 101 -21.12 -3.87 -20.34
C PHE A 101 -20.90 -3.28 -18.94
N VAL A 102 -19.95 -2.36 -18.77
CA VAL A 102 -19.66 -1.73 -17.46
C VAL A 102 -20.84 -0.93 -16.93
N LYS A 103 -21.65 -0.33 -17.81
CA LYS A 103 -22.91 0.33 -17.42
C LYS A 103 -23.95 -0.64 -16.89
N ALA A 104 -24.03 -1.86 -17.44
CA ALA A 104 -24.97 -2.89 -17.01
C ALA A 104 -24.46 -3.72 -15.82
N PHE A 105 -23.17 -4.01 -15.78
CA PHE A 105 -22.46 -4.68 -14.69
C PHE A 105 -21.41 -3.73 -14.10
N PRO A 106 -21.78 -2.94 -13.08
CA PRO A 106 -20.93 -1.93 -12.45
C PRO A 106 -19.55 -2.39 -11.95
N GLY A 107 -19.39 -3.68 -11.72
CA GLY A 107 -18.16 -4.28 -11.21
C GLY A 107 -18.39 -5.07 -9.92
N ILE A 108 -17.28 -5.41 -9.26
CA ILE A 108 -17.28 -6.18 -8.02
C ILE A 108 -16.51 -5.46 -6.92
N ALA A 109 -16.99 -5.59 -5.68
CA ALA A 109 -16.23 -5.29 -4.47
C ALA A 109 -15.77 -6.61 -3.86
N VAL A 110 -14.48 -6.71 -3.55
CA VAL A 110 -13.91 -7.81 -2.77
C VAL A 110 -13.58 -7.26 -1.39
N ARG A 111 -14.14 -7.88 -0.34
CA ARG A 111 -13.95 -7.40 1.04
C ARG A 111 -13.64 -8.55 2.00
N PRO A 112 -12.80 -8.31 3.02
CA PRO A 112 -12.67 -9.28 4.11
C PRO A 112 -13.99 -9.37 4.88
N ALA A 113 -14.40 -10.58 5.23
CA ALA A 113 -15.49 -10.82 6.17
C ALA A 113 -14.97 -11.13 7.58
N ASN A 114 -13.83 -11.82 7.66
CA ASN A 114 -13.13 -12.10 8.92
C ASN A 114 -11.64 -12.29 8.60
N SER A 115 -10.78 -11.41 9.09
CA SER A 115 -9.34 -11.54 8.89
C SER A 115 -8.58 -10.76 9.96
N LYS A 116 -7.40 -11.25 10.31
CA LYS A 116 -6.42 -10.52 11.15
C LYS A 116 -5.23 -9.98 10.33
N SER A 117 -5.24 -10.22 9.02
CA SER A 117 -4.14 -9.87 8.12
C SER A 117 -4.66 -9.22 6.84
N VAL A 118 -3.77 -8.57 6.10
CA VAL A 118 -4.03 -8.01 4.78
C VAL A 118 -3.29 -8.85 3.74
N ILE A 119 -4.04 -9.29 2.74
CA ILE A 119 -3.50 -9.92 1.53
C ILE A 119 -3.48 -8.89 0.41
N SER A 120 -2.36 -8.79 -0.29
CA SER A 120 -2.24 -7.92 -1.46
C SER A 120 -2.49 -8.72 -2.74
N VAL A 121 -3.19 -8.09 -3.68
CA VAL A 121 -3.48 -8.66 -4.99
C VAL A 121 -3.04 -7.69 -6.07
N ASN A 122 -2.62 -8.23 -7.21
CA ASN A 122 -2.36 -7.45 -8.39
C ASN A 122 -3.56 -7.57 -9.35
N PRO A 123 -4.51 -6.62 -9.32
CA PRO A 123 -5.71 -6.67 -10.14
C PRO A 123 -5.44 -6.53 -11.65
N THR A 124 -4.37 -5.86 -12.08
CA THR A 124 -4.06 -5.66 -13.52
C THR A 124 -3.33 -6.84 -14.15
N ASN A 125 -2.91 -7.83 -13.37
CA ASN A 125 -2.30 -9.04 -13.89
C ASN A 125 -3.32 -9.87 -14.70
N ILE A 126 -2.88 -10.52 -15.79
CA ILE A 126 -3.76 -11.33 -16.65
C ILE A 126 -4.44 -12.51 -15.93
N ASP A 127 -3.87 -12.98 -14.82
CA ASP A 127 -4.48 -14.01 -13.95
C ASP A 127 -5.52 -13.44 -12.97
N SER A 128 -5.70 -12.12 -12.94
CA SER A 128 -6.77 -11.43 -12.22
C SER A 128 -7.97 -11.19 -13.13
N LYS A 129 -8.86 -12.17 -13.11
CA LYS A 129 -10.03 -12.22 -13.99
C LYS A 129 -11.20 -12.95 -13.35
N VAL A 130 -12.39 -12.71 -13.90
CA VAL A 130 -13.57 -13.55 -13.68
C VAL A 130 -13.69 -14.49 -14.88
N THR A 131 -13.76 -15.80 -14.64
CA THR A 131 -13.88 -16.81 -15.70
C THR A 131 -15.22 -17.52 -15.61
N ILE A 132 -15.97 -17.53 -16.72
CA ILE A 132 -17.12 -18.38 -16.92
C ILE A 132 -16.66 -19.62 -17.67
N TYR A 133 -16.85 -20.79 -17.08
CA TYR A 133 -16.68 -22.06 -17.76
C TYR A 133 -18.03 -22.55 -18.28
N TYR A 134 -18.09 -22.90 -19.56
CA TYR A 134 -19.32 -23.35 -20.21
C TYR A 134 -19.05 -24.48 -21.20
N LYS A 135 -20.11 -25.12 -21.67
CA LYS A 135 -20.08 -26.05 -22.79
C LYS A 135 -20.94 -25.46 -23.91
N ALA A 136 -20.46 -25.51 -25.15
CA ALA A 136 -21.19 -24.95 -26.29
C ALA A 136 -22.54 -25.66 -26.52
N THR A 137 -22.60 -26.96 -26.21
CA THR A 137 -23.82 -27.77 -26.21
C THR A 137 -23.80 -28.72 -25.00
N VAL A 138 -24.98 -29.22 -24.59
CA VAL A 138 -25.11 -30.15 -23.45
C VAL A 138 -24.25 -31.40 -23.64
N ASP A 139 -24.17 -31.88 -24.88
CA ASP A 139 -23.41 -33.08 -25.26
C ASP A 139 -21.92 -32.81 -25.54
N SER A 140 -21.50 -31.54 -25.49
CA SER A 140 -20.09 -31.22 -25.74
C SER A 140 -19.20 -31.75 -24.63
N VAL A 141 -18.16 -32.49 -25.03
CA VAL A 141 -17.03 -32.84 -24.16
C VAL A 141 -16.03 -31.69 -24.05
N ILE A 142 -16.13 -30.68 -24.92
CA ILE A 142 -15.24 -29.53 -24.95
C ILE A 142 -15.74 -28.51 -23.94
N GLN A 143 -14.94 -28.27 -22.90
CA GLN A 143 -15.12 -27.16 -21.99
C GLN A 143 -14.61 -25.89 -22.68
N SER A 144 -15.43 -24.85 -22.72
CA SER A 144 -15.07 -23.52 -23.20
C SER A 144 -15.01 -22.55 -22.03
N GLN A 145 -14.32 -21.43 -22.22
CA GLN A 145 -14.21 -20.39 -21.20
C GLN A 145 -14.41 -19.01 -21.80
N PHE A 146 -14.98 -18.11 -21.00
CA PHE A 146 -15.08 -16.69 -21.28
C PHE A 146 -14.49 -15.92 -20.10
N GLU A 147 -13.63 -14.94 -20.37
CA GLU A 147 -12.84 -14.25 -19.34
C GLU A 147 -13.13 -12.76 -19.34
N PHE A 148 -13.51 -12.22 -18.19
CA PHE A 148 -13.55 -10.79 -17.92
C PHE A 148 -12.23 -10.40 -17.25
N ILE A 149 -11.36 -9.75 -18.03
CA ILE A 149 -10.03 -9.32 -17.58
C ILE A 149 -10.16 -7.94 -16.92
N ILE A 150 -9.49 -7.76 -15.79
CA ILE A 150 -9.35 -6.45 -15.14
C ILE A 150 -8.14 -5.76 -15.78
N SER A 151 -8.36 -4.65 -16.48
CA SER A 151 -7.31 -3.94 -17.23
C SER A 151 -7.04 -2.55 -16.67
N THR A 152 -6.09 -1.82 -17.27
CA THR A 152 -5.83 -0.41 -16.97
C THR A 152 -7.00 0.52 -17.31
N SER A 153 -7.95 0.07 -18.13
CA SER A 153 -9.19 0.78 -18.42
C SER A 153 -10.29 0.51 -17.38
N SER A 154 -10.03 -0.34 -16.38
CA SER A 154 -10.95 -0.60 -15.28
C SER A 154 -10.65 0.32 -14.11
N VAL A 155 -11.68 0.91 -13.50
CA VAL A 155 -11.50 1.66 -12.24
C VAL A 155 -11.20 0.67 -11.12
N GLN A 156 -10.08 0.90 -10.44
CA GLN A 156 -9.59 0.05 -9.36
C GLN A 156 -9.29 0.94 -8.16
N ILE A 157 -9.99 0.70 -7.06
CA ILE A 157 -9.89 1.53 -5.87
C ILE A 157 -9.73 0.65 -4.63
N PRO A 158 -8.62 0.77 -3.87
CA PRO A 158 -8.57 0.17 -2.55
C PRO A 158 -9.42 1.01 -1.59
N TYR A 159 -10.12 0.34 -0.68
CA TYR A 159 -10.81 0.98 0.43
C TYR A 159 -10.16 0.57 1.73
N PHE A 160 -9.79 1.54 2.55
CA PHE A 160 -9.30 1.33 3.90
C PHE A 160 -10.24 2.00 4.89
N ASP A 161 -10.58 1.28 5.96
CA ASP A 161 -11.26 1.81 7.13
C ASP A 161 -10.23 1.83 8.27
N HIS A 162 -9.99 3.00 8.84
CA HIS A 162 -9.00 3.17 9.90
C HIS A 162 -9.69 3.65 11.16
N GLN A 163 -9.59 2.85 12.22
CA GLN A 163 -10.14 3.15 13.53
C GLN A 163 -8.97 3.32 14.51
N THR A 164 -8.75 4.55 14.96
CA THR A 164 -7.66 4.88 15.90
C THR A 164 -8.14 4.91 17.34
N VAL A 165 -9.45 5.00 17.59
CA VAL A 165 -10.03 4.99 18.94
C VAL A 165 -9.68 3.68 19.66
N GLY A 166 -9.06 3.79 20.85
CA GLY A 166 -8.60 2.65 21.65
C GLY A 166 -7.29 2.02 21.17
N SER A 167 -6.64 2.57 20.14
CA SER A 167 -5.34 2.11 19.65
C SER A 167 -4.19 2.71 20.48
N TYR A 168 -2.97 2.17 20.30
CA TYR A 168 -1.75 2.77 20.87
C TYR A 168 -1.39 4.13 20.25
N SER A 169 -1.85 4.43 19.02
CA SER A 169 -1.59 5.71 18.34
C SER A 169 -2.54 6.82 18.77
N GLU A 170 -3.73 6.50 19.28
CA GLU A 170 -4.76 7.48 19.66
C GLU A 170 -4.22 8.65 20.52
N PRO A 171 -3.42 8.40 21.58
CA PRO A 171 -2.94 9.49 22.43
C PRO A 171 -1.92 10.40 21.74
N PHE A 172 -1.25 9.91 20.70
CA PHE A 172 -0.21 10.62 19.94
C PHE A 172 -0.82 11.46 18.81
N GLU A 173 -1.95 11.03 18.25
CA GLU A 173 -2.73 11.82 17.28
C GLU A 173 -3.35 13.06 17.93
N LYS A 174 -3.71 12.97 19.22
CA LYS A 174 -4.36 14.05 19.97
C LYS A 174 -3.38 15.00 20.66
N ASN A 175 -2.12 14.60 20.83
CA ASN A 175 -1.10 15.40 21.51
C ASN A 175 0.26 15.26 20.81
N THR A 176 0.65 16.32 20.11
CA THR A 176 1.90 16.41 19.36
C THR A 176 3.14 16.35 20.25
N GLU A 177 3.06 16.74 21.52
CA GLU A 177 4.20 16.71 22.46
C GLU A 177 4.68 15.28 22.70
N LYS A 178 3.77 14.30 22.69
CA LYS A 178 4.12 12.88 22.88
C LYS A 178 4.97 12.31 21.75
N GLY A 179 5.01 12.99 20.60
CA GLY A 179 5.87 12.64 19.46
C GLY A 179 7.37 12.71 19.78
N ASP A 180 7.75 13.31 20.91
CA ASP A 180 9.13 13.28 21.40
C ASP A 180 9.59 11.88 21.82
N SER A 181 8.67 11.02 22.26
CA SER A 181 8.97 9.67 22.74
C SER A 181 8.83 8.63 21.63
N LEU A 182 7.65 8.56 21.00
CA LEU A 182 7.31 7.61 19.95
C LEU A 182 6.47 8.29 18.87
N ILE A 183 6.62 7.82 17.65
CA ILE A 183 5.90 8.32 16.48
C ILE A 183 5.26 7.12 15.77
N TYR A 184 3.96 7.17 15.52
CA TYR A 184 3.21 6.10 14.85
C TYR A 184 2.93 6.50 13.41
N ILE A 185 3.40 5.70 12.46
CA ILE A 185 3.16 5.90 11.03
C ILE A 185 2.49 4.65 10.46
N ASN A 186 1.45 4.84 9.65
CA ASN A 186 0.71 3.75 9.05
C ASN A 186 0.33 4.03 7.60
N SER A 187 0.42 3.01 6.75
CA SER A 187 -0.10 3.03 5.38
C SER A 187 -1.65 3.01 5.37
N GLY A 188 -2.22 2.95 4.17
CA GLY A 188 -3.64 3.18 3.90
C GLY A 188 -4.01 4.65 4.09
N ILE A 189 -5.11 4.89 4.80
CA ILE A 189 -5.52 6.23 5.22
C ILE A 189 -4.99 6.59 6.63
N GLY A 190 -3.91 5.92 7.06
CA GLY A 190 -3.32 6.05 8.39
C GLY A 190 -2.52 7.33 8.64
N THR A 191 -1.87 7.38 9.79
CA THR A 191 -1.13 8.53 10.30
C THR A 191 0.21 8.77 9.57
N ASP A 192 0.57 10.05 9.44
CA ASP A 192 1.89 10.52 9.02
C ASP A 192 2.59 11.21 10.19
N ALA A 193 3.90 11.38 10.10
CA ALA A 193 4.66 12.15 11.07
C ALA A 193 5.00 13.53 10.52
N GLN A 194 4.83 14.55 11.34
CA GLN A 194 5.33 15.90 11.08
C GLN A 194 6.64 16.11 11.85
N ILE A 195 7.70 16.51 11.16
CA ILE A 195 9.04 16.70 11.71
C ILE A 195 9.45 18.14 11.45
N ILE A 196 9.72 18.89 12.50
CA ILE A 196 10.19 20.28 12.41
C ILE A 196 11.67 20.28 12.74
N ILE A 197 12.49 20.78 11.81
CA ILE A 197 13.92 21.03 12.04
C ILE A 197 14.07 22.55 12.14
N PRO A 198 14.29 23.08 13.35
CA PRO A 198 14.45 24.52 13.54
C PRO A 198 15.66 25.07 12.79
N TYR A 199 15.56 26.31 12.36
CA TYR A 199 16.69 27.06 11.85
C TYR A 199 17.71 27.30 12.97
N ASP A 200 18.94 26.82 12.79
CA ASP A 200 20.02 27.02 13.76
C ASP A 200 21.10 27.94 13.20
N THR A 201 21.23 29.14 13.78
CA THR A 201 22.25 30.14 13.42
C THR A 201 23.69 29.61 13.45
N PHE A 202 23.96 28.54 14.20
CA PHE A 202 25.24 27.83 14.21
C PHE A 202 25.73 27.50 12.79
N LEU A 203 24.85 27.07 11.90
CA LEU A 203 25.24 26.64 10.55
C LEU A 203 25.45 27.83 9.57
N GLN A 204 25.24 29.09 9.97
CA GLN A 204 25.19 30.25 9.05
C GLN A 204 26.50 30.49 8.29
N LYS A 205 27.62 30.28 8.96
CA LYS A 205 28.95 30.53 8.41
C LYS A 205 29.62 29.26 7.91
N ARG A 206 28.86 28.17 7.77
CA ARG A 206 29.41 26.86 7.46
C ARG A 206 28.90 26.37 6.13
N PHE A 207 29.79 25.76 5.37
CA PHE A 207 29.41 25.11 4.13
C PHE A 207 28.87 23.72 4.44
N ILE A 208 27.54 23.57 4.38
CA ILE A 208 26.89 22.28 4.56
C ILE A 208 27.34 21.37 3.42
N ASN A 209 27.98 20.25 3.75
CA ASN A 209 28.42 19.24 2.79
C ASN A 209 27.34 18.17 2.61
N TYR A 210 26.78 17.69 3.72
CA TYR A 210 25.86 16.56 3.77
C TYR A 210 24.86 16.72 4.91
N ALA A 211 23.61 16.33 4.71
CA ALA A 211 22.55 16.33 5.72
C ALA A 211 21.65 15.09 5.60
N VAL A 212 21.49 14.33 6.70
CA VAL A 212 20.70 13.10 6.75
C VAL A 212 19.77 13.10 7.95
N LEU A 213 18.48 12.87 7.68
CA LEU A 213 17.51 12.52 8.71
C LEU A 213 17.69 11.04 9.08
N GLU A 214 18.12 10.79 10.30
CA GLU A 214 18.35 9.45 10.85
C GLU A 214 17.29 9.15 11.92
N PHE A 215 16.64 8.00 11.80
CA PHE A 215 15.65 7.54 12.76
C PHE A 215 15.58 6.01 12.78
N TYR A 216 14.77 5.48 13.69
CA TYR A 216 14.70 4.05 13.96
C TYR A 216 13.26 3.60 14.07
N SER A 217 12.92 2.47 13.45
CA SER A 217 11.71 1.73 13.81
C SER A 217 12.03 0.83 15.00
N VAL A 218 11.23 0.97 16.04
CA VAL A 218 11.32 0.22 17.29
C VAL A 218 10.13 -0.74 17.41
N GLU A 219 10.35 -1.87 18.06
CA GLU A 219 9.32 -2.87 18.34
C GLU A 219 8.77 -2.64 19.76
N LEU A 220 7.45 -2.56 19.90
CA LEU A 220 6.80 -2.39 21.21
C LEU A 220 6.63 -3.76 21.90
N PRO A 221 6.50 -3.80 23.24
CA PRO A 221 6.17 -5.04 23.93
C PRO A 221 4.90 -5.69 23.37
N GLY A 222 5.01 -6.95 22.94
CA GLY A 222 3.90 -7.71 22.34
C GLY A 222 3.74 -7.56 20.82
N ASP A 223 4.54 -6.70 20.18
CA ASP A 223 4.68 -6.72 18.73
C ASP A 223 5.52 -7.93 18.28
N ASN A 224 5.39 -8.27 17.01
CA ASN A 224 6.23 -9.26 16.34
C ASN A 224 6.58 -8.73 14.96
N ILE A 225 7.80 -8.26 14.79
CA ILE A 225 8.25 -7.61 13.55
C ILE A 225 8.29 -8.54 12.33
N ASN A 226 8.33 -9.86 12.54
CA ASN A 226 8.26 -10.83 11.44
C ASN A 226 6.83 -10.97 10.90
N VAL A 227 5.83 -10.64 11.72
CA VAL A 227 4.40 -10.64 11.36
C VAL A 227 3.96 -9.25 10.89
N TYR A 228 4.34 -8.21 11.63
CA TYR A 228 4.04 -6.81 11.36
C TYR A 228 5.32 -6.10 10.92
N LYS A 229 5.71 -6.33 9.66
CA LYS A 229 6.95 -5.75 9.10
C LYS A 229 6.91 -4.22 9.11
N PRO A 230 8.03 -3.54 9.38
CA PRO A 230 8.07 -2.11 9.37
C PRO A 230 7.98 -1.58 7.93
N ILE A 231 7.62 -0.31 7.79
CA ILE A 231 7.61 0.39 6.51
C ILE A 231 9.01 0.33 5.87
N ARG A 232 9.06 -0.09 4.60
CA ARG A 232 10.31 -0.27 3.85
C ARG A 232 10.80 1.02 3.19
N TYR A 233 9.88 1.83 2.67
CA TYR A 233 10.18 3.07 1.96
C TYR A 233 9.30 4.19 2.47
N PHE A 234 9.92 5.36 2.63
CA PHE A 234 9.24 6.56 3.08
C PHE A 234 9.22 7.60 1.97
N ASN A 235 8.14 8.37 1.93
CA ASN A 235 8.08 9.64 1.23
C ASN A 235 8.36 10.76 2.23
N LEU A 236 8.93 11.85 1.73
CA LEU A 236 9.18 13.05 2.51
C LEU A 236 8.76 14.28 1.70
N ASP A 237 7.78 15.00 2.23
CA ASP A 237 7.33 16.27 1.66
C ASP A 237 7.73 17.41 2.58
N ASP A 238 8.12 18.53 2.01
CA ASP A 238 8.22 19.82 2.69
C ASP A 238 6.86 20.50 2.72
N LEU A 239 6.45 20.95 3.90
CA LEU A 239 5.21 21.67 4.18
C LEU A 239 5.47 23.16 4.46
N SER A 240 6.72 23.64 4.38
CA SER A 240 7.12 24.99 4.77
C SER A 240 6.51 26.08 3.90
N SER A 241 6.09 25.76 2.66
CA SER A 241 5.37 26.68 1.75
C SER A 241 3.85 26.70 1.97
N GLY A 242 3.32 25.87 2.88
CA GLY A 242 1.88 25.71 3.11
C GLY A 242 1.20 24.72 2.16
N LYS A 243 1.93 24.12 1.20
CA LYS A 243 1.48 22.99 0.39
C LYS A 243 2.58 21.91 0.39
N PRO A 244 2.22 20.61 0.31
CA PRO A 244 3.23 19.56 0.21
C PRO A 244 4.05 19.67 -1.06
N GLU A 245 5.37 19.77 -0.91
CA GLU A 245 6.35 19.76 -2.00
C GLU A 245 7.34 18.62 -1.78
N THR A 246 7.56 17.76 -2.76
CA THR A 246 8.53 16.67 -2.62
C THR A 246 9.94 17.23 -2.40
N VAL A 247 10.65 16.71 -1.40
CA VAL A 247 12.03 17.15 -1.14
C VAL A 247 12.95 16.91 -2.33
N ILE A 248 13.88 17.83 -2.58
CA ILE A 248 14.73 17.84 -3.79
C ILE A 248 15.47 16.52 -4.00
N ASP A 249 15.98 15.92 -2.93
CA ASP A 249 16.75 14.67 -3.00
C ASP A 249 15.88 13.47 -3.44
N LEU A 250 14.62 13.42 -3.02
CA LEU A 250 13.63 12.42 -3.50
C LEU A 250 13.15 12.72 -4.92
N ALA A 251 12.93 13.99 -5.26
CA ALA A 251 12.58 14.38 -6.62
C ALA A 251 13.66 13.97 -7.63
N ARG A 252 14.95 14.08 -7.25
CA ARG A 252 16.09 13.60 -8.06
C ARG A 252 16.11 12.09 -8.21
N ALA A 253 15.82 11.34 -7.13
CA ALA A 253 15.70 9.89 -7.21
C ALA A 253 14.64 9.46 -8.25
N ASN A 254 13.46 10.09 -8.20
CA ASN A 254 12.37 9.83 -9.13
C ASN A 254 12.74 10.21 -10.57
N ALA A 255 13.39 11.35 -10.77
CA ALA A 255 13.84 11.79 -12.09
C ALA A 255 14.87 10.82 -12.70
N ALA A 256 15.83 10.34 -11.91
CA ALA A 256 16.82 9.36 -12.36
C ALA A 256 16.17 8.01 -12.73
N GLY A 257 15.07 7.65 -12.06
CA GLY A 257 14.23 6.50 -12.40
C GLY A 257 13.33 6.69 -13.62
N GLY A 258 13.41 7.81 -14.34
CA GLY A 258 12.55 8.07 -15.49
C GLY A 258 11.11 8.44 -15.11
N GLY A 259 10.89 8.98 -13.91
CA GLY A 259 9.57 9.35 -13.40
C GLY A 259 8.80 8.20 -12.75
N VAL A 260 9.41 7.02 -12.63
CA VAL A 260 8.86 5.88 -11.87
C VAL A 260 9.76 5.54 -10.70
N PHE A 261 9.18 4.93 -9.66
CA PHE A 261 9.97 4.46 -8.51
C PHE A 261 10.99 3.41 -8.95
N SER A 262 12.25 3.64 -8.60
CA SER A 262 13.36 2.70 -8.76
C SER A 262 14.08 2.57 -7.43
N GLU A 263 14.11 1.37 -6.87
CA GLU A 263 14.79 1.10 -5.60
C GLU A 263 16.27 1.49 -5.65
N LEU A 264 16.94 1.27 -6.80
CA LEU A 264 18.33 1.63 -7.00
C LEU A 264 18.56 3.14 -6.87
N PHE A 265 17.76 3.96 -7.56
CA PHE A 265 17.92 5.41 -7.54
C PHE A 265 17.40 6.04 -6.26
N TYR A 266 16.33 5.47 -5.69
CA TYR A 266 15.85 5.83 -4.35
C TYR A 266 16.98 5.66 -3.33
N HIS A 267 17.66 4.51 -3.32
CA HIS A 267 18.81 4.25 -2.45
C HIS A 267 19.96 5.22 -2.71
N LEU A 268 20.32 5.44 -3.97
CA LEU A 268 21.46 6.26 -4.36
C LEU A 268 21.31 7.75 -3.97
N TYR A 269 20.12 8.33 -4.15
CA TYR A 269 19.91 9.76 -3.97
C TYR A 269 19.23 10.13 -2.65
N PHE A 270 18.22 9.37 -2.24
CA PHE A 270 17.34 9.74 -1.13
C PHE A 270 17.57 8.94 0.14
N GLY A 271 18.09 7.71 0.06
CA GLY A 271 18.50 6.96 1.24
C GLY A 271 17.94 5.54 1.34
N SER A 272 18.38 4.81 2.36
CA SER A 272 18.37 3.33 2.36
C SER A 272 17.01 2.69 2.67
N VAL A 273 16.91 1.42 2.26
CA VAL A 273 16.03 0.39 2.84
C VAL A 273 16.39 0.24 4.35
N PRO A 274 15.44 -0.12 5.24
CA PRO A 274 15.74 -0.39 6.64
C PRO A 274 16.94 -1.32 6.85
N GLU A 275 17.88 -0.90 7.68
CA GLU A 275 19.04 -1.71 8.11
C GLU A 275 18.77 -2.27 9.51
N GLU A 276 18.80 -3.59 9.69
CA GLU A 276 18.65 -4.20 11.01
C GLU A 276 19.84 -3.83 11.91
N VAL A 277 19.57 -3.32 13.11
CA VAL A 277 20.59 -2.99 14.11
C VAL A 277 21.00 -4.30 14.80
N ILE A 278 22.17 -4.81 14.41
CA ILE A 278 22.72 -6.08 14.92
C ILE A 278 22.85 -6.03 16.45
N GLY A 279 22.47 -7.13 17.12
CA GLY A 279 22.61 -7.29 18.57
C GLY A 279 21.48 -6.66 19.39
N THR A 280 20.39 -6.22 18.77
CA THR A 280 19.19 -5.74 19.46
C THR A 280 18.17 -6.84 19.66
N ASN A 281 17.53 -6.86 20.84
CA ASN A 281 16.37 -7.69 21.14
C ASN A 281 15.42 -6.88 22.06
N PRO A 282 14.20 -6.51 21.61
CA PRO A 282 13.57 -6.82 20.33
C PRO A 282 14.29 -6.16 19.12
N LYS A 283 13.87 -6.52 17.90
CA LYS A 283 14.57 -6.05 16.68
C LYS A 283 14.35 -4.56 16.45
N VAL A 284 15.40 -3.88 16.00
CA VAL A 284 15.37 -2.45 15.66
C VAL A 284 15.88 -2.25 14.25
N TYR A 285 15.21 -1.39 13.48
CA TYR A 285 15.62 -1.03 12.12
C TYR A 285 16.00 0.43 12.04
N LYS A 286 17.15 0.71 11.43
CA LYS A 286 17.67 2.05 11.22
C LYS A 286 17.34 2.54 9.81
N TYR A 287 17.00 3.82 9.72
CA TYR A 287 16.72 4.53 8.49
C TYR A 287 17.61 5.76 8.36
N LYS A 288 17.98 6.06 7.12
CA LYS A 288 18.74 7.26 6.76
C LYS A 288 18.12 7.85 5.51
N LEU A 289 17.53 9.04 5.62
CA LEU A 289 17.01 9.80 4.49
C LEU A 289 17.91 11.00 4.23
N ASN A 290 18.57 11.01 3.08
CA ASN A 290 19.36 12.12 2.58
C ASN A 290 18.45 13.28 2.20
N ILE A 291 18.69 14.44 2.84
CA ILE A 291 17.98 15.69 2.57
C ILE A 291 18.98 16.82 2.28
N THR A 292 20.19 16.48 1.84
CA THR A 292 21.30 17.42 1.70
C THR A 292 20.95 18.61 0.81
N SER A 293 20.35 18.36 -0.35
CA SER A 293 20.05 19.42 -1.31
C SER A 293 18.92 20.29 -0.79
N HIS A 294 17.87 19.66 -0.28
CA HIS A 294 16.69 20.34 0.27
C HIS A 294 17.02 21.18 1.50
N PHE A 295 17.79 20.61 2.42
CA PHE A 295 18.22 21.27 3.65
C PHE A 295 19.07 22.51 3.36
N LYS A 296 20.00 22.45 2.40
CA LYS A 296 20.80 23.63 1.99
C LYS A 296 19.92 24.77 1.48
N GLU A 297 18.91 24.44 0.67
CA GLU A 297 18.02 25.44 0.11
C GLU A 297 17.18 26.10 1.19
N ASN A 298 16.50 25.32 2.04
CA ASN A 298 15.70 25.86 3.12
C ASN A 298 16.55 26.66 4.13
N TYR A 299 17.77 26.19 4.42
CA TYR A 299 18.67 26.87 5.33
C TYR A 299 19.11 28.25 4.81
N ARG A 300 19.29 28.42 3.48
CA ARG A 300 19.55 29.73 2.86
C ARG A 300 18.39 30.71 3.03
N LEU A 301 17.16 30.21 3.10
CA LEU A 301 15.96 31.01 3.35
C LEU A 301 15.82 31.44 4.82
N ARG A 302 16.67 30.92 5.71
CA ARG A 302 16.65 31.20 7.16
C ARG A 302 15.31 30.88 7.82
N LYS A 303 14.74 29.74 7.44
CA LYS A 303 13.46 29.25 7.94
C LYS A 303 13.62 27.88 8.56
N ASP A 304 12.70 27.55 9.46
CA ASP A 304 12.51 26.19 9.92
C ASP A 304 12.13 25.30 8.72
N LEU A 305 12.54 24.04 8.77
CA LEU A 305 12.14 23.04 7.79
C LEU A 305 11.03 22.18 8.38
N ASN A 306 9.85 22.24 7.78
CA ASN A 306 8.68 21.49 8.21
C ASN A 306 8.43 20.31 7.27
N LEU A 307 8.70 19.09 7.70
CA LEU A 307 8.64 17.89 6.88
C LEU A 307 7.46 17.01 7.26
N ARG A 308 6.81 16.38 6.27
CA ARG A 308 5.90 15.26 6.45
C ARG A 308 6.58 13.97 6.02
N LEU A 309 6.78 13.06 6.96
CA LEU A 309 7.25 11.71 6.72
C LEU A 309 6.04 10.77 6.62
N SER A 310 5.90 10.09 5.49
CA SER A 310 4.80 9.16 5.21
C SER A 310 5.33 7.88 4.56
N PRO A 311 4.59 6.76 4.56
CA PRO A 311 4.95 5.62 3.71
C PRO A 311 4.94 6.03 2.23
N LEU A 312 5.87 5.51 1.42
CA LEU A 312 5.91 5.81 -0.02
C LEU A 312 4.69 5.23 -0.75
N PHE A 313 4.40 3.95 -0.49
CA PHE A 313 3.27 3.22 -1.09
C PHE A 313 2.04 3.28 -0.18
N LYS A 314 1.72 4.49 0.30
CA LYS A 314 0.71 4.69 1.34
C LYS A 314 -0.64 4.09 0.95
N THR A 315 -1.13 4.30 -0.28
CA THR A 315 -2.45 3.79 -0.70
C THR A 315 -2.47 2.33 -1.16
N SER A 316 -1.32 1.65 -1.24
CA SER A 316 -1.22 0.29 -1.79
C SER A 316 -0.53 -0.70 -0.85
N SER A 317 -0.25 -0.31 0.39
CA SER A 317 0.32 -1.16 1.43
C SER A 317 -0.46 -1.03 2.73
N ALA A 318 -0.29 -1.99 3.63
CA ALA A 318 -0.88 -1.98 4.98
C ALA A 318 0.19 -1.91 6.09
N ASN A 319 1.44 -1.61 5.72
CA ASN A 319 2.57 -1.62 6.64
C ASN A 319 2.46 -0.49 7.67
N ARG A 320 2.91 -0.76 8.90
CA ARG A 320 2.99 0.22 9.99
C ARG A 320 4.40 0.24 10.58
N SER A 321 4.81 1.38 11.12
CA SER A 321 6.03 1.50 11.92
C SER A 321 5.77 2.34 13.16
N VAL A 322 6.40 1.94 14.26
CA VAL A 322 6.58 2.78 15.43
C VAL A 322 8.02 3.28 15.40
N LEU A 323 8.21 4.59 15.36
CA LEU A 323 9.52 5.21 15.31
C LEU A 323 9.89 5.81 16.66
N GLY A 324 11.19 5.81 16.99
CA GLY A 324 11.71 6.59 18.11
C GLY A 324 11.58 8.09 17.84
N GLY A 325 10.98 8.83 18.77
CA GLY A 325 10.90 10.29 18.71
C GLY A 325 12.25 10.96 19.03
N THR A 326 12.26 12.29 19.14
CA THR A 326 13.49 13.08 19.37
C THR A 326 14.13 12.87 20.75
N GLN A 327 13.33 12.50 21.75
CA GLN A 327 13.73 12.20 23.13
C GLN A 327 13.70 10.71 23.47
N HIS A 328 13.54 9.82 22.48
CA HIS A 328 13.61 8.39 22.73
C HIS A 328 14.98 8.03 23.34
N SER A 329 14.99 7.29 24.46
CA SER A 329 16.18 7.06 25.29
C SER A 329 17.35 6.39 24.55
N LEU A 330 17.06 5.37 23.75
CA LEU A 330 18.07 4.59 23.01
C LEU A 330 18.17 4.95 21.51
N TYR A 331 17.04 5.27 20.88
CA TYR A 331 16.93 5.41 19.43
C TYR A 331 16.31 6.75 19.01
N PRO A 332 16.89 7.89 19.43
CA PRO A 332 16.34 9.19 19.12
C PRO A 332 16.43 9.54 17.62
N MET A 333 15.38 10.14 17.08
CA MET A 333 15.39 10.75 15.75
C MET A 333 16.29 11.99 15.73
N LYS A 334 17.16 12.10 14.73
CA LYS A 334 18.19 13.15 14.64
C LYS A 334 18.45 13.59 13.19
N ILE A 335 18.74 14.87 13.01
CA ILE A 335 19.40 15.38 11.80
C ILE A 335 20.91 15.31 12.00
N LYS A 336 21.63 14.67 11.06
CA LYS A 336 23.10 14.63 11.03
C LYS A 336 23.59 15.53 9.92
N VAL A 337 24.36 16.55 10.28
CA VAL A 337 24.92 17.52 9.32
C VAL A 337 26.43 17.42 9.34
N THR A 338 27.02 17.15 8.18
CA THR A 338 28.46 17.31 7.93
C THR A 338 28.67 18.66 7.25
N TYR A 339 29.60 19.44 7.76
CA TYR A 339 29.91 20.78 7.25
C TYR A 339 31.42 21.01 7.23
N SER A 340 31.84 22.02 6.48
CA SER A 340 33.18 22.59 6.53
C SER A 340 33.14 24.07 6.92
N GLU A 341 34.24 24.54 7.46
CA GLU A 341 34.44 25.95 7.85
C GLU A 341 34.96 26.79 6.68
#